data_AF-A0A2D6A9B0-F1
#
_entry.id   AF-A0A2D6A9B0-F1
#
_cell.length_a   1.000
_cell.length_b   1.000
_cell.length_c   1.000
_cell.angle_alpha   90.00
_cell.angle_beta   90.00
_cell.angle_gamma   90.00
#
_symmetry.space_group_name_H-M   'P 1'
#
loop_
_entity.id
_entity.type
_entity.pdbx_description
1 polymer ?
#
loop_
_entity_poly.entity_id
_entity_poly.type
_entity_poly.pdbx_seq_one_letter_code
_entity_poly.pdbx_strand_id
1 'polypeptide(L)'
;MGKLTNKLQEAVKKLSYSTTVDQLKRKGIQKVNVVGLDRIVALIEAAVHRTLKARMAGLETAEMCGEIAGQTRDEFLRLLHSNESLEKAHQEMHGEKSALEEQVALLRTELQTVQGKLASRESQLAREAKVQAAEEDQHLHEEIHGLLAQRGMDDERTRGLVQEVFGLVRGHLEVERTRVTEARRKEYQTEVELLNRRLAKLNGALAATEDQLQRVMKAKTLHPGLPSVYKKVQGLDSHDSLFAKKTELMESIFEANLRLRREIA
;
A
#
# COMPACT_ATOMS: atom_id res chain seq x y z
N MET A 1 -49.70 9.05 -11.03
CA MET A 1 -48.77 9.77 -11.93
C MET A 1 -47.80 10.70 -11.17
N GLY A 2 -48.26 11.68 -10.38
CA GLY A 2 -47.37 12.71 -9.78
C GLY A 2 -46.28 12.24 -8.80
N LYS A 3 -46.52 11.19 -7.99
CA LYS A 3 -45.49 10.64 -7.08
C LYS A 3 -44.32 9.97 -7.81
N LEU A 4 -44.53 9.57 -9.06
CA LEU A 4 -43.58 8.79 -9.84
C LEU A 4 -42.67 9.73 -10.64
N THR A 5 -43.21 10.76 -11.29
CA THR A 5 -42.44 11.81 -11.99
C THR A 5 -41.44 12.49 -11.06
N ASN A 6 -41.80 12.69 -9.79
CA ASN A 6 -40.89 13.24 -8.77
C ASN A 6 -39.68 12.33 -8.50
N LYS A 7 -39.88 11.00 -8.48
CA LYS A 7 -38.76 10.04 -8.31
C LYS A 7 -37.81 10.04 -9.51
N LEU A 8 -38.33 10.23 -10.72
CA LEU A 8 -37.52 10.29 -11.94
C LEU A 8 -36.76 11.62 -12.04
N GLN A 9 -37.37 12.73 -11.65
CA GLN A 9 -36.67 14.00 -11.43
C GLN A 9 -35.54 13.84 -10.41
N GLU A 10 -35.79 13.25 -9.24
CA GLU A 10 -34.74 13.04 -8.23
C GLU A 10 -33.59 12.18 -8.76
N ALA A 11 -33.89 11.11 -9.51
CA ALA A 11 -32.87 10.27 -10.12
C ALA A 11 -32.03 11.03 -11.16
N VAL A 12 -32.67 11.81 -12.04
CA VAL A 12 -31.98 12.64 -13.04
C VAL A 12 -31.13 13.71 -12.35
N LYS A 13 -31.63 14.29 -11.26
CA LYS A 13 -30.89 15.28 -10.47
C LYS A 13 -29.66 14.67 -9.77
N LYS A 14 -29.75 13.44 -9.27
CA LYS A 14 -28.61 12.70 -8.70
C LYS A 14 -27.57 12.30 -9.76
N LEU A 15 -28.00 11.94 -10.96
CA LEU A 15 -27.10 11.62 -12.08
C LEU A 15 -26.44 12.85 -12.71
N SER A 16 -27.02 14.03 -12.52
CA SER A 16 -26.48 15.27 -13.08
C SER A 16 -25.27 15.76 -12.28
N TYR A 17 -24.13 15.97 -12.95
CA TYR A 17 -22.98 16.61 -12.33
C TYR A 17 -23.23 18.11 -12.16
N SER A 18 -23.25 18.58 -10.91
CA SER A 18 -23.27 20.02 -10.62
C SER A 18 -21.85 20.58 -10.79
N THR A 19 -21.67 21.50 -11.71
CA THR A 19 -20.43 22.27 -11.85
C THR A 19 -20.74 23.74 -11.62
N THR A 20 -19.77 24.49 -11.10
CA THR A 20 -19.97 25.91 -10.83
C THR A 20 -19.71 26.75 -12.09
N VAL A 21 -20.33 27.92 -12.16
CA VAL A 21 -20.15 28.85 -13.30
C VAL A 21 -18.67 29.24 -13.46
N ASP A 22 -17.94 29.38 -12.35
CA ASP A 22 -16.50 29.70 -12.38
C ASP A 22 -15.65 28.55 -12.94
N GLN A 23 -16.00 27.29 -12.64
CA GLN A 23 -15.32 26.13 -13.23
C GLN A 23 -15.56 26.04 -14.74
N LEU A 24 -16.78 26.36 -15.20
CA LEU A 24 -17.10 26.42 -16.63
C LEU A 24 -16.38 27.58 -17.34
N LYS A 25 -16.27 28.74 -16.67
CA LYS A 25 -15.57 29.91 -17.19
C LYS A 25 -14.06 29.68 -17.32
N ARG A 26 -13.45 29.00 -16.34
CA ARG A 26 -12.04 28.54 -16.42
C ARG A 26 -11.80 27.55 -17.57
N LYS A 27 -12.83 26.77 -17.94
CA LYS A 27 -12.81 25.88 -19.11
C LYS A 27 -13.15 26.58 -20.43
N GLY A 28 -13.30 27.91 -20.44
CA GLY A 28 -13.56 28.70 -21.65
C GLY A 28 -15.01 28.64 -22.17
N ILE A 29 -15.94 28.06 -21.40
CA ILE A 29 -17.34 27.91 -21.83
C ILE A 29 -18.09 29.19 -21.50
N GLN A 30 -18.50 29.94 -22.53
CA GLN A 30 -19.19 31.25 -22.38
C GLN A 30 -20.72 31.16 -22.42
N LYS A 31 -21.27 30.09 -22.98
CA LYS A 31 -22.73 29.87 -23.09
C LYS A 31 -23.04 28.42 -22.72
N VAL A 32 -24.05 28.24 -21.88
CA VAL A 32 -24.54 26.92 -21.46
C VAL A 32 -26.02 26.84 -21.80
N ASN A 33 -26.39 25.83 -22.59
CA ASN A 33 -27.80 25.57 -22.86
C ASN A 33 -28.40 24.85 -21.66
N VAL A 34 -29.35 25.51 -20.98
CA VAL A 34 -30.02 24.96 -19.80
C VAL A 34 -31.28 24.26 -20.26
N VAL A 35 -31.30 22.94 -20.13
CA VAL A 35 -32.53 22.15 -20.33
C VAL A 35 -33.16 21.94 -18.96
N GLY A 36 -34.42 22.35 -18.80
CA GLY A 36 -35.16 22.12 -17.57
C GLY A 36 -35.29 20.62 -17.26
N LEU A 37 -35.13 20.26 -15.98
CA LEU A 37 -35.17 18.88 -15.51
C LEU A 37 -36.47 18.17 -15.93
N ASP A 38 -37.59 18.89 -15.86
CA ASP A 38 -38.91 18.41 -16.30
C ASP A 38 -38.94 18.00 -17.77
N ARG A 39 -38.20 18.73 -18.61
CA ARG A 39 -38.14 18.45 -20.04
C ARG A 39 -37.26 17.24 -20.34
N ILE A 40 -36.20 17.02 -19.57
CA ILE A 40 -35.37 15.80 -19.66
C ILE A 40 -36.19 14.59 -19.25
N VAL A 41 -36.91 14.67 -18.13
CA VAL A 41 -37.80 13.60 -17.65
C VAL A 41 -38.87 13.27 -18.68
N ALA A 42 -39.54 14.29 -19.24
CA ALA A 42 -40.56 14.09 -20.28
C ALA A 42 -39.98 13.46 -21.56
N LEU A 43 -38.77 13.82 -21.96
CA LEU A 43 -38.10 13.23 -23.13
C LEU A 43 -37.68 11.77 -22.90
N ILE A 44 -37.21 11.44 -21.69
CA ILE A 44 -36.88 10.05 -21.31
C ILE A 44 -38.16 9.20 -21.30
N GLU A 45 -39.23 9.68 -20.66
CA GLU A 45 -40.51 8.97 -20.65
C GLU A 45 -41.07 8.77 -22.07
N ALA A 46 -41.03 9.81 -22.91
CA ALA A 46 -41.45 9.72 -24.30
C ALA A 46 -40.59 8.74 -25.12
N ALA A 47 -39.27 8.71 -24.92
CA ALA A 47 -38.36 7.80 -25.60
C ALA A 47 -38.60 6.34 -25.22
N VAL A 48 -38.80 6.06 -23.92
CA VAL A 48 -39.15 4.73 -23.40
C VAL A 48 -40.52 4.28 -23.92
N HIS A 49 -41.53 5.16 -23.90
CA HIS A 49 -42.84 4.87 -24.48
C HIS A 49 -42.76 4.58 -25.97
N ARG A 50 -41.95 5.35 -26.73
CA ARG A 50 -41.81 5.17 -28.18
C ARG A 50 -41.09 3.87 -28.55
N THR A 51 -40.06 3.48 -27.79
CA THR A 51 -39.33 2.23 -27.99
C THR A 51 -40.16 1.01 -27.59
N LEU A 52 -40.91 1.09 -26.49
CA LEU A 52 -41.85 0.04 -26.10
C LEU A 52 -42.99 -0.11 -27.12
N LYS A 53 -43.61 0.99 -27.55
CA LYS A 53 -44.67 0.99 -28.57
C LYS A 53 -44.18 0.42 -29.91
N ALA A 54 -42.95 0.73 -30.31
CA ALA A 54 -42.34 0.17 -31.52
C ALA A 54 -42.06 -1.34 -31.41
N ARG A 55 -41.67 -1.84 -30.23
CA ARG A 55 -41.49 -3.28 -29.96
C ARG A 55 -42.80 -4.05 -29.78
N MET A 56 -43.87 -3.35 -29.41
CA MET A 56 -45.17 -3.89 -29.05
C MET A 56 -46.24 -3.74 -30.14
N ALA A 57 -45.88 -3.27 -31.34
CA ALA A 57 -46.79 -2.96 -32.45
C ALA A 57 -47.56 -4.17 -33.05
N GLY A 58 -47.65 -5.28 -32.31
CA GLY A 58 -48.51 -6.44 -32.60
C GLY A 58 -49.42 -6.89 -31.44
N LEU A 59 -49.47 -6.15 -30.31
CA LEU A 59 -50.30 -6.45 -29.13
C LEU A 59 -51.23 -5.25 -28.85
N GLU A 60 -52.43 -5.26 -29.43
CA GLU A 60 -53.32 -4.10 -29.58
C GLU A 60 -54.24 -3.80 -28.39
N THR A 61 -53.73 -3.70 -27.16
CA THR A 61 -54.50 -3.06 -26.08
C THR A 61 -53.72 -1.92 -25.43
N ALA A 62 -54.32 -0.73 -25.43
CA ALA A 62 -53.76 0.47 -24.83
C ALA A 62 -53.47 0.29 -23.32
N GLU A 63 -54.22 -0.59 -22.65
CA GLU A 63 -54.03 -0.96 -21.24
C GLU A 63 -52.73 -1.76 -21.01
N MET A 64 -52.43 -2.77 -21.84
CA MET A 64 -51.16 -3.52 -21.77
C MET A 64 -49.93 -2.63 -22.01
N CYS A 65 -50.05 -1.64 -22.90
CA CYS A 65 -48.97 -0.68 -23.13
C CYS A 65 -48.67 0.16 -21.89
N GLY A 66 -49.69 0.54 -21.12
CA GLY A 66 -49.53 1.27 -19.85
C GLY A 66 -48.87 0.43 -18.78
N GLU A 67 -49.25 -0.85 -18.65
CA GLU A 67 -48.67 -1.78 -17.67
C GLU A 67 -47.20 -2.09 -17.98
N ILE A 68 -46.85 -2.35 -19.24
CA ILE A 68 -45.47 -2.65 -19.64
C ILE A 68 -44.57 -1.42 -19.52
N ALA A 69 -45.09 -0.22 -19.81
CA ALA A 69 -44.38 1.02 -19.54
C ALA A 69 -44.13 1.23 -18.03
N GLY A 70 -45.12 0.90 -17.19
CA GLY A 70 -44.97 0.89 -15.73
C GLY A 70 -43.88 -0.08 -15.27
N GLN A 71 -43.92 -1.34 -15.73
CA GLN A 71 -42.95 -2.38 -15.38
C GLN A 71 -41.52 -2.03 -15.82
N THR A 72 -41.35 -1.52 -17.04
CA THR A 72 -40.04 -1.12 -17.57
C THR A 72 -39.46 0.04 -16.79
N ARG A 73 -40.31 0.97 -16.38
CA ARG A 73 -39.92 2.13 -15.57
C ARG A 73 -39.57 1.72 -14.14
N ASP A 74 -40.29 0.78 -13.55
CA ASP A 74 -39.97 0.24 -12.22
C ASP A 74 -38.66 -0.54 -12.24
N GLU A 75 -38.41 -1.35 -13.27
CA GLU A 75 -37.11 -2.00 -13.49
C GLU A 75 -35.99 -0.97 -13.72
N PHE A 76 -36.24 0.10 -14.48
CA PHE A 76 -35.26 1.19 -14.65
C PHE A 76 -34.92 1.86 -13.31
N LEU A 77 -35.92 2.17 -12.48
CA LEU A 77 -35.69 2.72 -11.15
C LEU A 77 -34.95 1.72 -10.25
N ARG A 78 -35.26 0.43 -10.33
CA ARG A 78 -34.56 -0.63 -9.59
C ARG A 78 -33.08 -0.70 -9.98
N LEU A 79 -32.78 -0.69 -11.28
CA LEU A 79 -31.43 -0.66 -11.81
C LEU A 79 -30.67 0.60 -11.38
N LEU A 80 -31.33 1.76 -11.36
CA LEU A 80 -30.72 3.00 -10.86
C LEU A 80 -30.35 2.93 -9.38
N HIS A 81 -31.26 2.44 -8.53
CA HIS A 81 -30.97 2.28 -7.10
C HIS A 81 -29.85 1.26 -6.86
N SER A 82 -29.84 0.16 -7.63
CA SER A 82 -28.76 -0.82 -7.59
C SER A 82 -27.44 -0.24 -8.06
N ASN A 83 -27.44 0.70 -9.00
CA ASN A 83 -26.21 1.33 -9.47
C ASN A 83 -25.69 2.35 -8.44
N GLU A 84 -26.59 3.13 -7.83
CA GLU A 84 -26.26 4.08 -6.74
C GLU A 84 -25.65 3.33 -5.53
N SER A 85 -26.21 2.19 -5.13
CA SER A 85 -25.64 1.39 -4.04
C SER A 85 -24.27 0.81 -4.39
N LEU A 86 -24.07 0.36 -5.64
CA LEU A 86 -22.76 -0.08 -6.14
C LEU A 86 -21.74 1.06 -6.23
N GLU A 87 -22.15 2.28 -6.55
CA GLU A 87 -21.27 3.46 -6.52
C GLU A 87 -20.84 3.79 -5.09
N LYS A 88 -21.75 3.75 -4.13
CA LYS A 88 -21.42 3.96 -2.70
C LYS A 88 -20.44 2.91 -2.20
N ALA A 89 -20.73 1.63 -2.44
CA ALA A 89 -19.82 0.54 -2.07
C ALA A 89 -18.43 0.70 -2.73
N HIS A 90 -18.37 1.12 -4.00
CA HIS A 90 -17.11 1.40 -4.67
C HIS A 90 -16.34 2.57 -4.03
N GLN A 91 -17.03 3.65 -3.68
CA GLN A 91 -16.43 4.81 -3.00
C GLN A 91 -15.90 4.42 -1.61
N GLU A 92 -16.66 3.64 -0.84
CA GLU A 92 -16.26 3.11 0.47
C GLU A 92 -15.00 2.24 0.35
N MET A 93 -15.01 1.26 -0.56
CA MET A 93 -13.85 0.39 -0.79
C MET A 93 -12.61 1.15 -1.30
N HIS A 94 -12.82 2.22 -2.08
CA HIS A 94 -11.72 3.07 -2.51
C HIS A 94 -11.13 3.87 -1.34
N GLY A 95 -11.98 4.35 -0.42
CA GLY A 95 -11.57 4.99 0.83
C GLY A 95 -10.77 4.04 1.72
N GLU A 96 -11.26 2.80 1.91
CA GLU A 96 -10.56 1.76 2.67
C GLU A 96 -9.20 1.43 2.06
N LYS A 97 -9.13 1.29 0.72
CA LYS A 97 -7.85 1.09 0.02
C LYS A 97 -6.87 2.23 0.29
N SER A 98 -7.31 3.48 0.14
CA SER A 98 -6.45 4.64 0.38
C SER A 98 -5.93 4.68 1.82
N ALA A 99 -6.78 4.34 2.80
CA ALA A 99 -6.39 4.28 4.21
C ALA A 99 -5.36 3.16 4.48
N LEU A 100 -5.54 1.98 3.88
CA LEU A 100 -4.56 0.89 3.97
C LEU A 100 -3.23 1.24 3.31
N GLU A 101 -3.25 1.92 2.17
CA GLU A 101 -2.04 2.41 1.48
C GLU A 101 -1.24 3.36 2.37
N GLU A 102 -1.91 4.32 3.03
CA GLU A 102 -1.28 5.25 3.96
C GLU A 102 -0.65 4.51 5.15
N GLN A 103 -1.35 3.54 5.74
CA GLN A 103 -0.81 2.73 6.84
C GLN A 103 0.41 1.90 6.42
N VAL A 104 0.40 1.33 5.22
CA VAL A 104 1.56 0.60 4.67
C VAL A 104 2.74 1.56 4.46
N ALA A 105 2.50 2.76 3.96
CA ALA A 105 3.54 3.78 3.80
C ALA A 105 4.17 4.17 5.15
N LEU A 106 3.34 4.44 6.16
CA LEU A 106 3.80 4.74 7.51
C LEU A 106 4.65 3.61 8.09
N LEU A 107 4.17 2.37 8.06
CA LEU A 107 4.93 1.23 8.59
C LEU A 107 6.24 0.97 7.85
N ARG A 108 6.32 1.26 6.54
CA ARG A 108 7.59 1.19 5.79
C ARG A 108 8.57 2.24 6.29
N THR A 109 8.12 3.47 6.53
CA THR A 109 8.98 4.52 7.09
C THR A 109 9.43 4.18 8.51
N GLU A 110 8.53 3.71 9.37
CA GLU A 110 8.86 3.24 10.72
C GLU A 110 9.91 2.12 10.67
N LEU A 111 9.69 1.09 9.85
CA LEU A 111 10.64 -0.02 9.70
C LEU A 111 12.02 0.48 9.23
N GLN A 112 12.07 1.37 8.24
CA GLN A 112 13.33 1.96 7.77
C GLN A 112 14.03 2.77 8.88
N THR A 113 13.28 3.53 9.67
CA THR A 113 13.86 4.28 10.79
C THR A 113 14.38 3.37 11.90
N VAL A 114 13.67 2.30 12.24
CA VAL A 114 14.10 1.31 13.24
C VAL A 114 15.35 0.58 12.76
N GLN A 115 15.38 0.13 11.50
CA GLN A 115 16.57 -0.49 10.93
C GLN A 115 17.77 0.46 10.87
N GLY A 116 17.57 1.73 10.51
CA GLY A 116 18.62 2.74 10.51
C GLY A 116 19.16 3.05 11.91
N LYS A 117 18.27 3.14 12.91
CA LYS A 117 18.64 3.29 14.32
C LYS A 117 19.42 2.07 14.83
N LEU A 118 19.02 0.86 14.43
CA LEU A 118 19.71 -0.36 14.81
C LEU A 118 21.13 -0.39 14.24
N ALA A 119 21.29 -0.14 12.94
CA ALA A 119 22.61 -0.16 12.30
C ALA A 119 23.57 0.89 12.88
N SER A 120 23.07 2.12 13.14
CA SER A 120 23.86 3.17 13.77
C SER A 120 24.21 2.84 15.21
N ARG A 121 23.26 2.28 15.98
CA ARG A 121 23.49 1.88 17.37
C ARG A 121 24.44 0.69 17.48
N GLU A 122 24.32 -0.32 16.61
CA GLU A 122 25.28 -1.44 16.54
C GLU A 122 26.69 -0.92 16.24
N SER A 123 26.83 -0.03 15.27
CA SER A 123 28.13 0.57 14.93
C SER A 123 28.72 1.40 16.07
N GLN A 124 27.87 2.16 16.78
CA GLN A 124 28.29 2.95 17.93
C GLN A 124 28.71 2.05 19.10
N LEU A 125 27.88 1.09 19.48
CA LEU A 125 28.17 0.16 20.57
C LEU A 125 29.40 -0.69 20.28
N ALA A 126 29.62 -1.10 19.02
CA ALA A 126 30.83 -1.83 18.64
C ALA A 126 32.10 -0.97 18.80
N ARG A 127 32.03 0.34 18.55
CA ARG A 127 33.15 1.27 18.77
C ARG A 127 33.39 1.50 20.26
N GLU A 128 32.33 1.81 21.01
CA GLU A 128 32.39 2.02 22.47
C GLU A 128 32.92 0.77 23.17
N ALA A 129 32.40 -0.42 22.83
CA ALA A 129 32.85 -1.68 23.41
C ALA A 129 34.31 -2.00 23.08
N LYS A 130 34.82 -1.62 21.89
CA LYS A 130 36.24 -1.80 21.56
C LYS A 130 37.15 -0.89 22.37
N VAL A 131 36.74 0.37 22.57
CA VAL A 131 37.52 1.33 23.37
C VAL A 131 37.52 0.90 24.84
N GLN A 132 36.34 0.61 25.40
CA GLN A 132 36.21 0.12 26.77
C GLN A 132 36.94 -1.19 26.98
N ALA A 133 36.87 -2.12 26.02
CA ALA A 133 37.62 -3.37 26.08
C ALA A 133 39.13 -3.12 26.17
N ALA A 134 39.67 -2.23 25.34
CA ALA A 134 41.10 -1.92 25.36
C ALA A 134 41.54 -1.28 26.70
N GLU A 135 40.73 -0.39 27.26
CA GLU A 135 40.99 0.24 28.57
C GLU A 135 40.91 -0.77 29.72
N GLU A 136 39.86 -1.59 29.76
CA GLU A 136 39.69 -2.64 30.78
C GLU A 136 40.79 -3.71 30.69
N ASP A 137 41.14 -4.12 29.47
CA ASP A 137 42.20 -5.10 29.23
C ASP A 137 43.57 -4.54 29.67
N GLN A 138 43.85 -3.25 29.43
CA GLN A 138 45.09 -2.61 29.89
C GLN A 138 45.13 -2.51 31.42
N HIS A 139 44.04 -2.07 32.06
CA HIS A 139 43.96 -1.99 33.52
C HIS A 139 44.14 -3.37 34.17
N LEU A 140 43.47 -4.39 33.64
CA LEU A 140 43.59 -5.76 34.12
C LEU A 140 45.03 -6.28 33.99
N HIS A 141 45.71 -5.96 32.88
CA HIS A 141 47.11 -6.32 32.69
C HIS A 141 48.01 -5.68 33.75
N GLU A 142 47.86 -4.38 33.99
CA GLU A 142 48.61 -3.63 35.00
C GLU A 142 48.34 -4.14 36.41
N GLU A 143 47.09 -4.50 36.72
CA GLU A 143 46.67 -5.01 38.03
C GLU A 143 47.20 -6.42 38.30
N ILE A 144 47.13 -7.33 37.32
CA ILE A 144 47.72 -8.68 37.41
C ILE A 144 49.25 -8.58 37.58
N HIS A 145 49.91 -7.72 36.79
CA HIS A 145 51.34 -7.51 36.91
C HIS A 145 51.72 -6.93 38.28
N GLY A 146 50.98 -5.94 38.77
CA GLY A 146 51.19 -5.32 40.08
C GLY A 146 51.03 -6.30 41.24
N LEU A 147 50.00 -7.15 41.21
CA LEU A 147 49.76 -8.17 42.25
C LEU A 147 50.87 -9.22 42.31
N LEU A 148 51.46 -9.57 41.17
CA LEU A 148 52.56 -10.55 41.11
C LEU A 148 53.89 -9.95 41.53
N ALA A 149 54.16 -8.69 41.14
CA ALA A 149 55.32 -7.93 41.60
C ALA A 149 55.31 -7.75 43.14
N GLN A 150 54.14 -7.45 43.73
CA GLN A 150 53.98 -7.34 45.19
C GLN A 150 54.28 -8.65 45.94
N ARG A 151 54.14 -9.81 45.28
CA ARG A 151 54.48 -11.12 45.84
C ARG A 151 55.94 -11.54 45.55
N GLY A 152 56.74 -10.65 44.96
CA GLY A 152 58.15 -10.91 44.63
C GLY A 152 58.36 -11.87 43.48
N MET A 153 57.34 -12.10 42.63
CA MET A 153 57.41 -13.04 41.51
C MET A 153 57.70 -12.32 40.18
N ASP A 154 58.81 -11.57 40.10
CA ASP A 154 59.16 -10.75 38.93
C ASP A 154 60.14 -11.43 37.95
N ASP A 155 60.22 -12.77 38.02
CA ASP A 155 61.07 -13.60 37.16
C ASP A 155 60.52 -13.78 35.73
N GLU A 156 61.41 -14.12 34.80
CA GLU A 156 61.10 -14.33 33.38
C GLU A 156 60.05 -15.43 33.15
N ARG A 157 60.02 -16.44 34.05
CA ARG A 157 58.98 -17.49 34.05
C ARG A 157 57.60 -16.95 34.44
N THR A 158 57.54 -16.02 35.39
CA THR A 158 56.27 -15.42 35.82
C THR A 158 55.70 -14.52 34.75
N ARG A 159 56.53 -13.82 33.98
CA ARG A 159 56.06 -13.03 32.83
C ARG A 159 55.39 -13.89 31.76
N GLY A 160 55.92 -15.08 31.49
CA GLY A 160 55.27 -16.05 30.59
C GLY A 160 53.91 -16.50 31.12
N LEU A 161 53.83 -16.83 32.42
CA LEU A 161 52.58 -17.22 33.08
C LEU A 161 51.54 -16.09 33.08
N VAL A 162 51.96 -14.82 33.26
CA VAL A 162 51.09 -13.63 33.18
C VAL A 162 50.47 -13.51 31.80
N GLN A 163 51.26 -13.64 30.74
CA GLN A 163 50.74 -13.56 29.38
C GLN A 163 49.74 -14.68 29.10
N GLU A 164 49.98 -15.88 29.60
CA GLU A 164 49.09 -17.03 29.41
C GLU A 164 47.77 -16.87 30.18
N VAL A 165 47.84 -16.44 31.46
CA VAL A 165 46.64 -16.15 32.28
C VAL A 165 45.86 -14.98 31.71
N PHE A 166 46.54 -13.91 31.30
CA PHE A 166 45.89 -12.76 30.67
C PHE A 166 45.21 -13.14 29.36
N GLY A 167 45.85 -13.96 28.52
CA GLY A 167 45.25 -14.50 27.30
C GLY A 167 43.98 -15.33 27.57
N LEU A 168 44.00 -16.17 28.61
CA LEU A 168 42.84 -16.96 29.03
C LEU A 168 41.70 -16.08 29.55
N VAL A 169 41.99 -15.10 30.40
CA VAL A 169 40.96 -14.20 30.96
C VAL A 169 40.36 -13.32 29.86
N ARG A 170 41.20 -12.76 28.98
CA ARG A 170 40.73 -11.99 27.82
C ARG A 170 39.85 -12.84 26.91
N GLY A 171 40.25 -14.08 26.62
CA GLY A 171 39.44 -15.00 25.82
C GLY A 171 38.05 -15.26 26.43
N HIS A 172 37.96 -15.44 27.75
CA HIS A 172 36.68 -15.59 28.44
C HIS A 172 35.83 -14.30 28.42
N LEU A 173 36.46 -13.14 28.61
CA LEU A 173 35.76 -11.85 28.56
C LEU A 173 35.23 -11.51 27.16
N GLU A 174 35.99 -11.83 26.09
CA GLU A 174 35.53 -11.67 24.72
C GLU A 174 34.28 -12.54 24.43
N VAL A 175 34.22 -13.76 24.97
CA VAL A 175 33.05 -14.65 24.85
C VAL A 175 31.83 -14.08 25.60
N GLU A 176 32.00 -13.55 26.81
CA GLU A 176 30.87 -12.95 27.54
C GLU A 176 30.39 -11.64 26.89
N ARG A 177 31.31 -10.78 26.42
CA ARG A 177 30.99 -9.54 25.69
C ARG A 177 30.21 -9.85 24.40
N THR A 178 30.61 -10.88 23.65
CA THR A 178 29.88 -11.31 22.44
C THR A 178 28.48 -11.83 22.77
N ARG A 179 28.32 -12.65 23.83
CA ARG A 179 27.00 -13.11 24.29
C ARG A 179 26.04 -11.97 24.64
N VAL A 180 26.52 -10.95 25.35
CA VAL A 180 25.68 -9.79 25.74
C VAL A 180 25.24 -8.98 24.52
N THR A 181 26.15 -8.77 23.56
CA THR A 181 25.81 -8.02 22.32
C THR A 181 24.84 -8.81 21.44
N GLU A 182 25.00 -10.13 21.32
CA GLU A 182 24.06 -11.00 20.63
C GLU A 182 22.67 -11.03 21.27
N ALA A 183 22.59 -11.06 22.60
CA ALA A 183 21.31 -11.01 23.31
C ALA A 183 20.52 -9.72 22.99
N ARG A 184 21.19 -8.57 23.03
CA ARG A 184 20.60 -7.27 22.64
C ARG A 184 20.18 -7.25 21.17
N ARG A 185 20.99 -7.82 20.29
CA ARG A 185 20.66 -7.92 18.86
C ARG A 185 19.39 -8.73 18.61
N LYS A 186 19.20 -9.83 19.35
CA LYS A 186 17.99 -10.65 19.27
C LYS A 186 16.74 -9.87 19.67
N GLU A 187 16.78 -9.07 20.72
CA GLU A 187 15.64 -8.24 21.13
C GLU A 187 15.17 -7.34 20.00
N TYR A 188 16.08 -6.58 19.38
CA TYR A 188 15.69 -5.71 18.26
C TYR A 188 15.28 -6.47 17.00
N GLN A 189 15.87 -7.65 16.74
CA GLN A 189 15.40 -8.52 15.66
C GLN A 189 13.94 -8.92 15.84
N THR A 190 13.50 -9.20 17.07
CA THR A 190 12.07 -9.53 17.32
C THR A 190 11.13 -8.37 17.00
N GLU A 191 11.55 -7.12 17.26
CA GLU A 191 10.78 -5.93 16.90
C GLU A 191 10.67 -5.77 15.38
N VAL A 192 11.78 -5.94 14.66
CA VAL A 192 11.82 -5.92 13.19
C VAL A 192 10.94 -7.03 12.60
N GLU A 193 10.97 -8.23 13.17
CA GLU A 193 10.11 -9.34 12.76
C GLU A 193 8.62 -9.02 12.97
N LEU A 194 8.25 -8.40 14.09
CA LEU A 194 6.87 -8.00 14.37
C LEU A 194 6.36 -6.99 13.34
N LEU A 195 7.16 -5.97 13.03
CA LEU A 195 6.83 -4.96 12.01
C LEU A 195 6.68 -5.58 10.63
N ASN A 196 7.59 -6.48 10.25
CA ASN A 196 7.51 -7.21 8.99
C ASN A 196 6.24 -8.07 8.88
N ARG A 197 5.88 -8.80 9.95
CA ARG A 197 4.63 -9.57 9.99
C ARG A 197 3.41 -8.68 9.84
N ARG A 198 3.41 -7.49 10.46
CA ARG A 198 2.32 -6.52 10.32
C ARG A 198 2.22 -5.99 8.89
N LEU A 199 3.33 -5.63 8.27
CA LEU A 199 3.39 -5.23 6.86
C LEU A 199 2.85 -6.33 5.94
N ALA A 200 3.24 -7.59 6.15
CA ALA A 200 2.73 -8.72 5.39
C ALA A 200 1.21 -8.86 5.49
N LYS A 201 0.66 -8.73 6.71
CA LYS A 201 -0.80 -8.76 6.93
C LYS A 201 -1.53 -7.62 6.21
N LEU A 202 -1.01 -6.40 6.28
CA LEU A 202 -1.62 -5.24 5.63
C LEU A 202 -1.54 -5.32 4.10
N ASN A 203 -0.41 -5.78 3.56
CA ASN A 203 -0.30 -6.06 2.13
C ASN A 203 -1.30 -7.13 1.68
N GLY A 204 -1.51 -8.17 2.50
CA GLY A 204 -2.54 -9.17 2.25
C GLY A 204 -3.96 -8.60 2.26
N ALA A 205 -4.27 -7.73 3.22
CA ALA A 205 -5.56 -7.03 3.27
C ALA A 205 -5.75 -6.11 2.05
N LEU A 206 -4.71 -5.39 1.64
CA LEU A 206 -4.73 -4.52 0.46
C LEU A 206 -4.92 -5.31 -0.83
N ALA A 207 -4.25 -6.47 -0.97
CA ALA A 207 -4.47 -7.35 -2.12
C ALA A 207 -5.93 -7.86 -2.18
N ALA A 208 -6.50 -8.23 -1.03
CA ALA A 208 -7.89 -8.68 -0.96
C ALA A 208 -8.89 -7.56 -1.34
N THR A 209 -8.68 -6.32 -0.86
CA THR A 209 -9.54 -5.18 -1.23
C THR A 209 -9.38 -4.78 -2.69
N GLU A 210 -8.18 -4.85 -3.25
CA GLU A 210 -7.95 -4.65 -4.69
C GLU A 210 -8.68 -5.68 -5.55
N ASP A 211 -8.64 -6.95 -5.17
CA ASP A 211 -9.34 -8.01 -5.89
C ASP A 211 -10.86 -7.83 -5.81
N GLN A 212 -11.40 -7.40 -4.67
CA GLN A 212 -12.81 -7.05 -4.54
C GLN A 212 -13.19 -5.86 -5.41
N LEU A 213 -12.37 -4.79 -5.44
CA LEU A 213 -12.59 -3.63 -6.31
C LEU A 213 -12.59 -4.07 -7.79
N GLN A 214 -11.64 -4.91 -8.19
CA GLN A 214 -11.55 -5.40 -9.55
C GLN A 214 -12.78 -6.24 -9.94
N ARG A 215 -13.35 -7.02 -9.01
CA ARG A 215 -14.62 -7.76 -9.23
C ARG A 215 -15.80 -6.81 -9.42
N VAL A 216 -15.93 -5.77 -8.57
CA VAL A 216 -16.99 -4.75 -8.68
C VAL A 216 -16.86 -3.98 -10.00
N MET A 217 -15.65 -3.63 -10.42
CA MET A 217 -15.41 -2.96 -11.71
C MET A 217 -15.79 -3.84 -12.90
N LYS A 218 -15.41 -5.13 -12.88
CA LYS A 218 -15.79 -6.09 -13.93
C LYS A 218 -17.30 -6.30 -14.01
N ALA A 219 -17.99 -6.33 -12.87
CA ALA A 219 -19.46 -6.44 -12.83
C ALA A 219 -20.18 -5.22 -13.41
N LYS A 220 -19.51 -4.05 -13.45
CA LYS A 220 -20.13 -2.79 -13.85
C LYS A 220 -20.03 -2.44 -15.34
N THR A 221 -19.24 -3.14 -16.15
CA THR A 221 -18.91 -2.69 -17.54
C THR A 221 -18.49 -1.21 -17.60
N LEU A 222 -18.05 -0.65 -16.47
CA LEU A 222 -17.54 0.71 -16.40
C LEU A 222 -16.08 0.63 -16.83
N HIS A 223 -15.72 1.41 -17.85
CA HIS A 223 -14.35 1.52 -18.29
C HIS A 223 -13.44 1.83 -17.10
N PRO A 224 -12.31 1.13 -16.96
CA PRO A 224 -11.41 1.31 -15.83
C PRO A 224 -10.79 2.70 -15.91
N GLY A 225 -11.34 3.64 -15.15
CA GLY A 225 -10.67 4.88 -14.81
C GLY A 225 -9.47 4.53 -13.94
N LEU A 226 -8.28 4.78 -14.48
CA LEU A 226 -6.94 4.72 -13.87
C LEU A 226 -6.63 3.40 -13.12
N PRO A 227 -5.95 2.45 -13.79
CA PRO A 227 -5.37 1.30 -13.12
C PRO A 227 -4.38 1.76 -12.05
N SER A 228 -4.51 1.17 -10.86
CA SER A 228 -3.57 1.24 -9.73
C SER A 228 -2.11 1.34 -10.21
N VAL A 229 -1.45 2.42 -9.82
CA VAL A 229 -0.01 2.71 -10.05
C VAL A 229 0.89 1.59 -9.52
N TYR A 230 0.38 0.70 -8.66
CA TYR A 230 1.13 -0.39 -8.04
C TYR A 230 0.87 -1.78 -8.63
N LYS A 231 -0.12 -1.95 -9.53
CA LYS A 231 -0.42 -3.24 -10.19
C LYS A 231 0.18 -3.35 -11.60
N LYS A 232 0.70 -2.24 -12.16
CA LYS A 232 1.39 -2.20 -13.45
C LYS A 232 2.80 -1.67 -13.20
N VAL A 233 3.81 -2.51 -13.41
CA VAL A 233 5.14 -1.99 -13.73
C VAL A 233 4.93 -1.07 -14.93
N GLN A 234 5.18 0.22 -14.75
CA GLN A 234 4.88 1.27 -15.73
C GLN A 234 5.44 0.85 -17.10
N GLY A 235 4.56 0.65 -18.10
CA GLY A 235 4.96 0.30 -19.47
C GLY A 235 4.86 -1.16 -19.90
N LEU A 236 4.43 -2.08 -19.03
CA LEU A 236 4.14 -3.49 -19.37
C LEU A 236 2.63 -3.76 -19.34
N ASP A 237 1.98 -3.58 -20.49
CA ASP A 237 0.61 -4.05 -20.70
C ASP A 237 0.63 -5.50 -21.21
N SER A 238 -0.12 -6.40 -20.59
CA SER A 238 -0.25 -7.79 -21.04
C SER A 238 -0.87 -7.94 -22.42
N HIS A 239 -1.50 -6.88 -22.94
CA HIS A 239 -2.01 -6.80 -24.31
C HIS A 239 -1.07 -6.04 -25.28
N ASP A 240 0.13 -5.64 -24.83
CA ASP A 240 1.13 -5.04 -25.70
C ASP A 240 1.83 -6.11 -26.54
N SER A 241 1.84 -5.93 -27.86
CA SER A 241 2.57 -6.78 -28.80
C SER A 241 4.06 -6.96 -28.47
N LEU A 242 4.65 -6.01 -27.73
CA LEU A 242 6.05 -6.01 -27.32
C LEU A 242 6.26 -6.43 -25.86
N PHE A 243 5.24 -6.95 -25.19
CA PHE A 243 5.29 -7.32 -23.76
C PHE A 243 6.47 -8.24 -23.45
N ALA A 244 6.63 -9.34 -24.20
CA ALA A 244 7.72 -10.29 -23.98
C ALA A 244 9.12 -9.63 -24.05
N LYS A 245 9.33 -8.77 -25.06
CA LYS A 245 10.61 -8.10 -25.29
C LYS A 245 10.90 -7.01 -24.25
N LYS A 246 9.87 -6.32 -23.77
CA LYS A 246 9.99 -5.33 -22.68
C LYS A 246 10.27 -5.99 -21.33
N THR A 247 9.68 -7.17 -21.08
CA THR A 247 9.93 -7.96 -19.87
C THR A 247 11.38 -8.43 -19.83
N GLU A 248 11.87 -8.98 -20.93
CA GLU A 248 13.28 -9.41 -21.08
C GLU A 248 14.26 -8.24 -20.87
N LEU A 249 13.95 -7.05 -21.42
CA LEU A 249 14.80 -5.86 -21.25
C LEU A 249 14.81 -5.37 -19.78
N MET A 250 13.67 -5.41 -19.10
CA MET A 250 13.57 -5.04 -17.68
C MET A 250 14.30 -6.01 -16.77
N GLU A 251 14.27 -7.30 -17.08
CA GLU A 251 15.00 -8.33 -16.34
C GLU A 251 16.52 -8.10 -16.47
N SER A 252 17.01 -7.82 -17.69
CA SER A 252 18.40 -7.41 -17.94
C SER A 252 18.82 -6.14 -17.17
N ILE A 253 17.98 -5.10 -17.18
CA ILE A 253 18.26 -3.86 -16.43
C ILE A 253 18.30 -4.13 -14.92
N PHE A 254 17.40 -5.00 -14.42
CA PHE A 254 17.35 -5.35 -13.01
C PHE A 254 18.62 -6.11 -12.57
N GLU A 255 19.07 -7.09 -13.36
CA GLU A 255 20.33 -7.80 -13.11
C GLU A 255 21.55 -6.88 -13.15
N ALA A 256 21.60 -5.97 -14.12
CA ALA A 256 22.68 -4.97 -14.22
C ALA A 256 22.70 -4.04 -12.99
N ASN A 257 21.54 -3.56 -12.54
CA ASN A 257 21.43 -2.74 -11.33
C ASN A 257 21.78 -3.51 -10.06
N LEU A 258 21.46 -4.81 -10.00
CA LEU A 258 21.82 -5.67 -8.87
C LEU A 258 23.35 -5.88 -8.80
N ARG A 259 24.01 -6.04 -9.95
CA ARG A 259 25.49 -6.09 -10.04
C ARG A 259 26.11 -4.77 -9.60
N LEU A 260 25.64 -3.64 -10.12
CA LEU A 260 26.11 -2.31 -9.72
C LEU A 260 25.98 -2.08 -8.22
N ARG A 261 24.87 -2.49 -7.60
CA ARG A 261 24.68 -2.38 -6.15
C ARG A 261 25.64 -3.25 -5.34
N ARG A 262 26.06 -4.40 -5.88
CA ARG A 262 27.06 -5.28 -5.24
C ARG A 262 28.48 -4.77 -5.41
N GLU A 263 28.76 -3.97 -6.42
CA GLU A 263 30.08 -3.34 -6.65
C GLU A 263 30.23 -2.01 -5.89
N ILE A 264 29.12 -1.35 -5.56
CA ILE A 264 29.08 -0.06 -4.83
C ILE A 264 28.94 -0.26 -3.30
N ALA A 265 28.57 -1.45 -2.83
CA ALA A 265 28.46 -1.82 -1.41
C ALA A 265 29.71 -2.57 -0.95
#